data_AF-A0A315W410-F1
#
_entry.id   AF-A0A315W410-F1
#
_cell.length_a   1.000
_cell.length_b   1.000
_cell.length_c   1.000
_cell.angle_alpha   90.00
_cell.angle_beta   90.00
_cell.angle_gamma   90.00
#
_symmetry.space_group_name_H-M   'P 1'
#
loop_
_entity.id
_entity.type
_entity.pdbx_description
1 polymer ?
#
loop_
_entity_poly.entity_id
_entity_poly.type
_entity_poly.pdbx_seq_one_letter_code
_entity_poly.pdbx_strand_id
1 'polypeptide(L)'
;GDVVQLAGEGATTTGPNNQRLIGAPLPSHLQCVDMRVVGVSDIFPTFGLLFHAEAQNKDMCHGDDGGAVVYNGLVYGVISLGKPLYACQCPAAVMDVCEYLGWIKQTVGLK
;
A
#
# COMPACT_ATOMS: atom_id res chain seq x y z
N GLY A 1 6.20 -7.43 -12.45
CA GLY A 1 5.02 -8.29 -12.37
C GLY A 1 3.80 -7.55 -12.87
N ASP A 2 2.64 -7.98 -12.39
CA ASP A 2 1.32 -7.43 -12.73
C ASP A 2 1.17 -5.97 -12.27
N VAL A 3 0.15 -5.31 -12.81
CA VAL A 3 -0.23 -3.94 -12.43
C VAL A 3 -1.43 -4.04 -11.49
N VAL A 4 -1.27 -3.47 -10.30
CA VAL A 4 -2.28 -3.45 -9.23
C VAL A 4 -2.78 -2.03 -9.00
N GLN A 5 -4.02 -1.90 -8.57
CA GLN A 5 -4.69 -0.64 -8.31
C GLN A 5 -4.69 -0.35 -6.82
N LEU A 6 -4.21 0.83 -6.44
CA LEU A 6 -4.23 1.33 -5.08
C LEU A 6 -5.07 2.60 -5.04
N ALA A 7 -5.76 2.80 -3.93
CA ALA A 7 -6.48 4.03 -3.68
C ALA A 7 -6.41 4.44 -2.21
N GLY A 8 -6.47 5.74 -1.95
CA GLY A 8 -6.38 6.28 -0.60
C GLY A 8 -6.72 7.76 -0.50
N GLU A 9 -6.96 8.20 0.73
CA GLU A 9 -7.23 9.60 1.11
C GLU A 9 -6.08 10.19 1.92
N GLY A 10 -4.91 9.54 1.93
CA GLY A 10 -3.71 10.04 2.58
C GLY A 10 -3.15 11.30 1.92
N ALA A 11 -2.16 11.90 2.59
CA ALA A 11 -1.54 13.13 2.12
C ALA A 11 -0.86 12.97 0.75
N THR A 12 -1.08 13.92 -0.15
CA THR A 12 -0.59 13.85 -1.55
C THR A 12 0.59 14.78 -1.84
N THR A 13 0.94 15.64 -0.89
CA THR A 13 1.99 16.66 -1.05
C THR A 13 3.21 16.35 -0.20
N THR A 14 4.38 16.51 -0.80
CA THR A 14 5.68 16.41 -0.13
C THR A 14 6.37 17.78 -0.10
N GLY A 15 7.30 17.94 0.82
CA GLY A 15 8.24 19.06 0.86
C GLY A 15 9.44 18.84 -0.07
N PRO A 16 10.43 19.74 0.00
CA PRO A 16 11.67 19.62 -0.77
C PRO A 16 12.32 18.24 -0.59
N ASN A 17 12.94 17.72 -1.65
CA ASN A 17 13.61 16.42 -1.66
C ASN A 17 12.70 15.25 -1.22
N ASN A 18 11.42 15.29 -1.59
CA ASN A 18 10.40 14.31 -1.23
C ASN A 18 10.17 14.13 0.28
N GLN A 19 10.54 15.11 1.10
CA GLN A 19 10.31 15.02 2.55
C GLN A 19 8.80 14.95 2.83
N ARG A 20 8.38 13.97 3.64
CA ARG A 20 6.98 13.88 4.07
C ARG A 20 6.66 15.01 5.05
N LEU A 21 5.51 15.63 4.88
CA LEU A 21 5.06 16.75 5.71
C LEU A 21 4.12 16.24 6.80
N ILE A 22 4.40 16.59 8.05
CA ILE A 22 3.49 16.32 9.16
C ILE A 22 2.30 17.28 9.04
N GLY A 23 1.08 16.73 9.02
CA GLY A 23 -0.14 17.54 8.91
C GLY A 23 -0.36 18.16 7.54
N ALA A 24 0.16 17.55 6.46
CA ALA A 24 -0.21 17.95 5.11
C ALA A 24 -1.74 17.91 4.92
N PRO A 25 -2.32 18.83 4.13
CA PRO A 25 -3.73 18.79 3.81
C PRO A 25 -4.12 17.46 3.16
N LEU A 26 -5.25 16.89 3.61
CA LEU A 26 -5.83 15.72 2.97
C LEU A 26 -6.53 16.13 1.66
N PRO A 27 -6.51 15.28 0.62
CA PRO A 27 -7.22 15.54 -0.61
C PRO A 27 -8.74 15.55 -0.39
N SER A 28 -9.48 16.35 -1.18
CA SER A 28 -10.94 16.39 -1.11
C SER A 28 -11.63 15.19 -1.77
N HIS A 29 -10.87 14.37 -2.49
CA HIS A 29 -11.35 13.22 -3.25
C HIS A 29 -10.37 12.07 -3.14
N LEU A 30 -10.88 10.85 -3.25
CA LEU A 30 -10.08 9.64 -3.32
C LEU A 30 -9.03 9.74 -4.43
N GLN A 31 -7.80 9.37 -4.11
CA GLN A 31 -6.71 9.30 -5.07
C GLN A 31 -6.52 7.85 -5.51
N CYS A 32 -6.27 7.65 -6.80
CA CYS A 32 -6.06 6.32 -7.38
C CYS A 32 -4.73 6.26 -8.11
N VAL A 33 -4.07 5.10 -8.07
CA VAL A 33 -2.82 4.87 -8.77
C VAL A 33 -2.69 3.41 -9.19
N ASP A 34 -2.15 3.21 -10.39
CA ASP A 34 -1.71 1.91 -10.87
C ASP A 34 -0.22 1.74 -10.55
N MET A 35 0.13 0.66 -9.84
CA MET A 35 1.51 0.33 -9.48
C MET A 35 1.90 -1.05 -10.01
N ARG A 36 3.18 -1.20 -10.39
CA ARG A 36 3.72 -2.49 -10.82
C ARG A 36 4.23 -3.26 -9.60
N VAL A 37 3.89 -4.54 -9.49
CA VAL A 37 4.51 -5.45 -8.52
C VAL A 37 5.97 -5.70 -8.91
N VAL A 38 6.89 -5.38 -8.02
CA VAL A 38 8.36 -5.43 -8.25
C VAL A 38 9.09 -6.40 -7.33
N GLY A 39 8.44 -6.89 -6.27
CA GLY A 39 8.99 -7.92 -5.39
C GLY A 39 7.85 -8.67 -4.69
N VAL A 40 8.08 -9.94 -4.37
CA VAL A 40 7.10 -10.82 -3.69
C VAL A 40 7.80 -11.65 -2.63
N SER A 41 7.01 -12.22 -1.72
CA SER A 41 7.47 -13.18 -0.72
C SER A 41 8.55 -12.65 0.24
N ASP A 42 8.47 -11.36 0.60
CA ASP A 42 9.35 -10.79 1.61
C ASP A 42 8.76 -10.99 3.03
N ILE A 43 9.55 -11.52 3.96
CA ILE A 43 9.08 -11.86 5.31
C ILE A 43 9.62 -10.82 6.29
N PHE A 44 8.73 -10.00 6.82
CA PHE A 44 9.03 -9.05 7.88
C PHE A 44 8.50 -9.58 9.22
N PRO A 45 9.33 -9.76 10.26
CA PRO A 45 8.91 -10.36 11.54
C PRO A 45 7.68 -9.72 12.19
N THR A 46 7.48 -8.42 12.02
CA THR A 46 6.36 -7.67 12.59
C THR A 46 5.15 -7.52 11.65
N PHE A 47 5.34 -7.76 10.34
CA PHE A 47 4.31 -7.49 9.32
C PHE A 47 3.92 -8.73 8.51
N GLY A 48 4.58 -9.86 8.71
CA GLY A 48 4.30 -11.10 7.98
C GLY A 48 4.82 -11.10 6.56
N LEU A 49 4.08 -11.74 5.65
CA LEU A 49 4.45 -11.84 4.23
C LEU A 49 4.01 -10.59 3.47
N LEU A 50 4.96 -9.97 2.79
CA LEU A 50 4.79 -8.75 2.03
C LEU A 50 5.15 -8.96 0.55
N PHE A 51 4.50 -8.17 -0.30
CA PHE A 51 4.95 -7.88 -1.65
C PHE A 51 5.15 -6.37 -1.82
N HIS A 52 5.85 -6.00 -2.89
CA HIS A 52 6.27 -4.63 -3.15
C HIS A 52 5.68 -4.14 -4.46
N ALA A 53 5.11 -2.94 -4.44
CA ALA A 53 4.57 -2.27 -5.61
C ALA A 53 5.12 -0.85 -5.75
N GLU A 54 5.40 -0.42 -6.97
CA GLU A 54 5.89 0.93 -7.23
C GLU A 54 5.33 1.53 -8.52
N ALA A 55 5.31 2.86 -8.56
CA ALA A 55 5.14 3.63 -9.78
C ALA A 55 6.01 4.90 -9.71
N GLN A 56 6.41 5.41 -10.87
CA GLN A 56 7.29 6.56 -10.94
C GLN A 56 6.65 7.79 -10.28
N ASN A 57 7.35 8.39 -9.32
CA ASN A 57 6.89 9.57 -8.56
C ASN A 57 5.55 9.34 -7.84
N LYS A 58 5.26 8.10 -7.44
CA LYS A 58 4.08 7.72 -6.68
C LYS A 58 4.51 6.91 -5.47
N ASP A 59 3.85 7.13 -4.36
CA ASP A 59 4.10 6.43 -3.11
C ASP A 59 2.80 6.43 -2.29
N MET A 60 2.68 5.48 -1.37
CA MET A 60 1.70 5.57 -0.29
C MET A 60 2.10 6.69 0.68
N CYS A 61 1.16 7.22 1.45
CA CYS A 61 1.43 8.26 2.43
C CYS A 61 0.68 8.04 3.74
N HIS A 62 0.94 8.92 4.70
CA HIS A 62 0.23 8.93 5.97
C HIS A 62 -1.28 9.03 5.71
N GLY A 63 -2.02 8.04 6.20
CA GLY A 63 -3.45 7.89 5.98
C GLY A 63 -3.83 6.81 4.96
N ASP A 64 -2.89 6.29 4.17
CA ASP A 64 -3.17 5.20 3.22
C ASP A 64 -3.01 3.80 3.84
N ASP A 65 -2.39 3.70 5.03
CA ASP A 65 -2.23 2.44 5.75
C ASP A 65 -3.58 1.75 5.98
N GLY A 66 -3.67 0.46 5.65
CA GLY A 66 -4.90 -0.32 5.68
C GLY A 66 -5.73 -0.27 4.39
N GLY A 67 -5.37 0.57 3.41
CA GLY A 67 -6.03 0.64 2.11
C GLY A 67 -5.85 -0.65 1.28
N ALA A 68 -6.82 -0.93 0.40
CA ALA A 68 -6.81 -2.12 -0.42
C ALA A 68 -5.89 -1.99 -1.65
N VAL A 69 -5.18 -3.06 -1.95
CA VAL A 69 -4.45 -3.26 -3.22
C VAL A 69 -5.24 -4.26 -4.06
N VAL A 70 -5.75 -3.80 -5.19
CA VAL A 70 -6.73 -4.51 -6.01
C VAL A 70 -6.12 -4.99 -7.32
N TYR A 71 -6.45 -6.22 -7.70
CA TYR A 71 -6.14 -6.78 -9.01
C TYR A 71 -7.33 -7.58 -9.50
N ASN A 72 -7.75 -7.38 -10.75
CA ASN A 72 -8.93 -8.04 -11.34
C ASN A 72 -10.19 -8.02 -10.45
N GLY A 73 -10.44 -6.89 -9.77
CA GLY A 73 -11.61 -6.71 -8.92
C GLY A 73 -11.57 -7.45 -7.57
N LEU A 74 -10.43 -8.06 -7.21
CA LEU A 74 -10.22 -8.73 -5.93
C LEU A 74 -9.16 -8.00 -5.12
N VAL A 75 -9.27 -8.08 -3.79
CA VAL A 75 -8.26 -7.55 -2.87
C VAL A 75 -7.14 -8.57 -2.73
N TYR A 76 -5.95 -8.22 -3.19
CA TYR A 76 -4.74 -9.05 -3.09
C TYR A 76 -3.80 -8.57 -2.00
N GLY A 77 -3.94 -7.32 -1.56
CA GLY A 77 -3.06 -6.79 -0.54
C GLY A 77 -3.66 -5.68 0.30
N VAL A 78 -2.99 -5.41 1.42
CA VAL A 78 -3.29 -4.30 2.33
C VAL A 78 -2.05 -3.42 2.45
N ILE A 79 -2.19 -2.13 2.14
CA ILE A 79 -1.12 -1.14 2.26
C ILE A 79 -0.62 -1.12 3.71
N SER A 80 0.68 -1.36 3.92
CA SER A 80 1.21 -1.64 5.27
C SER A 80 2.42 -0.81 5.65
N LEU A 81 3.32 -0.53 4.70
CA LEU A 81 4.61 0.05 5.01
C LEU A 81 5.15 0.93 3.90
N GLY A 82 5.55 2.15 4.28
CA GLY A 82 6.33 3.06 3.47
C GLY A 82 7.51 3.64 4.24
N LYS A 83 8.36 4.42 3.58
CA LYS A 83 9.44 5.15 4.25
C LYS A 83 8.87 6.28 5.09
N PRO A 84 9.23 6.42 6.38
CA PRO A 84 8.56 7.34 7.28
C PRO A 84 8.87 8.82 7.01
N LEU A 85 10.05 9.13 6.47
CA LEU A 85 10.53 10.52 6.35
C LEU A 85 10.49 11.06 4.91
N TYR A 86 10.62 10.20 3.92
CA TYR A 86 10.79 10.60 2.52
C TYR A 86 9.93 9.71 1.63
N ALA A 87 9.11 10.33 0.79
CA ALA A 87 8.33 9.63 -0.21
C ALA A 87 9.20 9.23 -1.41
N CYS A 88 8.72 8.26 -2.18
CA CYS A 88 9.30 7.80 -3.45
C CYS A 88 10.76 7.30 -3.31
N GLN A 89 11.14 6.79 -2.13
CA GLN A 89 12.50 6.27 -1.86
C GLN A 89 12.58 4.75 -1.95
N CYS A 90 11.46 4.05 -1.80
CA CYS A 90 11.37 2.62 -1.99
C CYS A 90 9.95 2.26 -2.46
N PRO A 91 9.76 1.04 -3.00
CA PRO A 91 8.42 0.53 -3.26
C PRO A 91 7.54 0.55 -2.01
N ALA A 92 6.23 0.69 -2.22
CA ALA A 92 5.25 0.48 -1.17
C ALA A 92 5.23 -1.00 -0.79
N ALA A 93 5.29 -1.29 0.50
CA ALA A 93 5.18 -2.65 1.01
C ALA A 93 3.72 -2.95 1.41
N VAL A 94 3.24 -4.08 0.92
CA VAL A 94 1.85 -4.48 0.94
C VAL A 94 1.75 -5.87 1.55
N MET A 95 0.92 -6.04 2.57
CA MET A 95 0.66 -7.35 3.16
C MET A 95 -0.07 -8.24 2.17
N ASP A 96 0.42 -9.45 1.97
CA ASP A 96 -0.17 -10.42 1.05
C ASP A 96 -1.42 -11.06 1.65
N VAL A 97 -2.60 -10.70 1.13
CA VAL A 97 -3.88 -11.20 1.66
C VAL A 97 -4.03 -12.71 1.44
N CYS A 98 -3.38 -13.30 0.43
CA CYS A 98 -3.52 -14.71 0.12
C CYS A 98 -3.10 -15.61 1.29
N GLU A 99 -2.06 -15.22 2.02
CA GLU A 99 -1.58 -15.95 3.20
C GLU A 99 -2.56 -15.93 4.38
N TYR A 100 -3.42 -14.91 4.45
CA TYR A 100 -4.36 -14.71 5.55
C TYR A 100 -5.78 -15.14 5.20
N LEU A 101 -6.05 -15.64 3.98
CA LEU A 101 -7.40 -16.01 3.54
C LEU A 101 -8.07 -17.02 4.47
N GLY A 102 -7.32 -17.99 5.01
CA GLY A 102 -7.86 -18.98 5.96
C GLY A 102 -8.36 -18.32 7.24
N TRP A 103 -7.54 -17.45 7.83
CA TRP A 103 -7.89 -16.68 9.02
C TRP A 103 -9.06 -15.72 8.75
N ILE A 104 -9.01 -14.96 7.65
CA ILE A 104 -10.08 -14.03 7.26
C ILE A 104 -11.42 -14.78 7.15
N LYS A 105 -11.46 -15.88 6.39
CA LYS A 105 -12.69 -16.68 6.21
C LYS A 105 -13.25 -17.18 7.54
N GLN A 106 -12.38 -17.69 8.42
CA GLN A 106 -12.77 -18.15 9.75
C GLN A 106 -13.34 -17.00 10.60
N THR A 107 -12.69 -15.85 10.60
CA THR A 107 -13.06 -14.69 11.42
C THR A 107 -14.38 -14.06 10.97
N VAL A 108 -14.60 -13.92 9.66
CA VAL A 108 -15.83 -13.30 9.13
C VAL A 108 -16.96 -14.30 8.87
N GLY A 109 -16.72 -15.59 9.10
CA GLY A 109 -17.73 -16.65 8.89
C GLY A 109 -18.02 -16.94 7.42
N LEU A 110 -17.10 -16.63 6.51
CA LEU A 110 -17.19 -17.01 5.10
C LEU A 110 -16.83 -18.50 4.96
N LYS A 111 -17.75 -19.29 4.40
CA LYS A 111 -17.53 -20.70 4.07
C LYS A 111 -16.86 -20.84 2.71
#